data_AF-A0AAW1ADB4-F1
#
_entry.id   AF-A0AAW1ADB4-F1
#
_cell.length_a   1.000
_cell.length_b   1.000
_cell.length_c   1.000
_cell.angle_alpha   90.00
_cell.angle_beta   90.00
_cell.angle_gamma   90.00
#
_symmetry.space_group_name_H-M   'P 1'
#
loop_
_entity.id
_entity.type
_entity.pdbx_description
1 polymer ?
#
loop_
_entity_poly.entity_id
_entity_poly.type
_entity_poly.pdbx_seq_one_letter_code
_entity_poly.pdbx_strand_id
1 'polypeptide(L)' 'MTFPQAHQAELIALAELAGISAVPGVYRIILELLALQISPDDIYILLKQICPQSTENQSADNGEEISDVATS' A
#
# COMPACT_ATOMS: atom_id res chain seq x y z
N MET A 1 22.07 11.30 -5.85
CA MET A 1 22.00 12.42 -4.88
C MET A 1 21.64 11.82 -3.53
N THR A 2 22.45 11.97 -2.47
CA THR A 2 22.09 11.44 -1.14
C THR A 2 21.18 12.44 -0.43
N PHE A 3 20.00 12.02 0.02
CA PHE A 3 19.14 12.89 0.84
C PHE A 3 19.71 12.95 2.26
N PRO A 4 20.10 14.13 2.78
CA PRO A 4 20.60 14.24 4.15
C PRO A 4 19.52 13.79 5.13
N GLN A 5 19.89 13.04 6.18
CA GLN A 5 18.95 12.51 7.18
C GLN A 5 18.03 13.59 7.78
N ALA A 6 18.51 14.83 7.90
CA ALA A 6 17.74 15.98 8.38
C ALA A 6 16.46 16.24 7.55
N HIS A 7 16.48 15.94 6.24
CA HIS A 7 15.32 16.16 5.37
C HIS A 7 14.38 14.95 5.32
N GLN A 8 14.73 13.79 5.90
CA GLN A 8 13.82 12.64 5.88
C GLN A 8 12.52 12.91 6.63
N ALA A 9 12.58 13.59 7.78
CA ALA A 9 11.40 13.93 8.55
C ALA A 9 10.47 14.89 7.78
N GLU A 10 11.04 15.88 7.11
CA GLU A 10 10.28 16.83 6.28
C GLU A 10 9.66 16.14 5.07
N LEU A 11 10.41 15.25 4.39
CA LEU A 11 9.89 14.48 3.25
C LEU A 11 8.75 13.54 3.65
N ILE A 12 8.86 12.90 4.82
CA ILE A 12 7.78 12.08 5.38
C ILE A 12 6.55 12.95 5.67
N ALA A 13 6.71 14.10 6.31
CA ALA A 13 5.59 15.00 6.60
C ALA A 13 4.91 15.51 5.30
N LEU A 14 5.69 15.79 4.25
CA LEU A 14 5.15 16.16 2.93
C LEU A 14 4.38 15.00 2.28
N ALA A 15 4.89 13.77 2.40
CA ALA A 15 4.22 12.58 1.89
C ALA A 15 2.87 12.36 2.60
N GLU A 16 2.84 12.48 3.92
CA GLU A 16 1.62 12.38 4.71
C GLU A 16 0.60 13.45 4.29
N LEU A 17 1.05 14.70 4.11
CA LEU A 17 0.20 15.79 3.63
C LEU A 17 -0.36 15.52 2.22
N ALA A 18 0.41 14.83 1.38
CA ALA A 18 0.00 14.40 0.03
C ALA A 18 -0.90 13.14 0.03
N GLY A 19 -1.23 12.59 1.21
CA GLY A 19 -2.04 11.37 1.34
C GLY A 19 -1.26 10.07 1.09
N ILE A 20 0.07 10.14 1.02
CA ILE A 20 0.93 8.96 0.86
C ILE A 20 1.17 8.38 2.25
N SER A 21 0.35 7.41 2.63
CA SER A 21 0.55 6.63 3.84
C SER A 21 1.44 5.43 3.54
N ALA A 22 2.74 5.58 3.75
CA ALA A 22 3.71 4.50 3.65
C ALA A 22 4.39 4.30 5.01
N VAL A 23 4.58 3.04 5.41
CA VAL A 23 5.36 2.72 6.61
C VAL A 23 6.75 3.38 6.47
N PRO A 24 7.31 4.02 7.52
CA PRO A 24 8.57 4.75 7.41
C PRO A 24 9.72 3.96 6.78
N GLY A 25 9.75 2.64 6.98
CA GLY A 25 10.71 1.75 6.32
C GLY A 25 10.55 1.67 4.79
N VAL A 26 9.32 1.56 4.29
CA VAL A 26 9.02 1.57 2.85
C VAL A 26 9.37 2.92 2.24
N TYR A 27 9.06 4.01 2.94
CA TYR A 27 9.37 5.35 2.47
C TYR A 27 10.89 5.58 2.34
N ARG A 28 11.69 5.07 3.29
CA ARG A 28 13.17 5.11 3.18
C ARG A 28 13.68 4.37 1.95
N ILE A 29 13.14 3.18 1.66
CA ILE A 29 13.53 2.42 0.47
C ILE A 29 13.21 3.20 -0.80
N ILE A 30 12.02 3.81 -0.89
CA ILE A 30 11.65 4.65 -2.04
C ILE A 30 12.64 5.80 -2.24
N LEU A 31 13.01 6.51 -1.16
CA LEU A 31 14.01 7.59 -1.23
C LEU A 31 15.39 7.09 -1.66
N GLU A 32 15.81 5.91 -1.22
CA GLU A 32 17.07 5.28 -1.65
C GLU A 32 17.05 4.91 -3.13
N LEU A 33 15.95 4.37 -3.64
CA LEU A 33 15.79 4.07 -5.07
C LEU A 33 15.85 5.34 -5.92
N LEU A 34 15.22 6.42 -5.47
CA LEU A 34 15.30 7.73 -6.12
C LEU A 34 16.74 8.30 -6.07
N ALA A 35 17.47 8.09 -4.98
CA ALA A 35 18.87 8.51 -4.84
C ALA A 35 19.79 7.80 -5.85
N LEU A 36 19.45 6.55 -6.21
CA LEU A 36 20.08 5.74 -7.26
C LEU A 36 19.67 6.13 -8.69
N GLN A 37 18.85 7.18 -8.85
CA GLN A 37 18.32 7.67 -10.13
C GLN A 37 17.41 6.67 -10.86
N ILE A 38 16.72 5.80 -10.12
CA ILE A 38 15.66 4.98 -10.68
C ILE A 38 14.45 5.87 -10.95
N SER A 39 13.78 5.66 -12.09
CA SER A 39 12.60 6.44 -12.46
C SER A 39 11.48 6.28 -11.42
N PRO A 40 10.82 7.36 -10.99
CA PRO A 40 9.66 7.27 -10.11
C PRO A 40 8.52 6.43 -10.72
N ASP A 41 8.38 6.44 -12.04
CA ASP A 41 7.38 5.64 -12.76
C ASP A 41 7.68 4.14 -12.63
N ASP A 42 8.96 3.76 -12.76
CA ASP A 42 9.39 2.37 -12.61
C ASP A 42 9.23 1.89 -11.16
N ILE A 43 9.55 2.74 -10.18
CA ILE A 43 9.31 2.46 -8.75
C ILE A 43 7.80 2.26 -8.52
N TYR A 44 6.95 3.10 -9.09
CA TYR A 44 5.50 2.96 -8.97
C TYR A 44 4.97 1.67 -9.59
N ILE A 45 5.45 1.30 -10.78
CA ILE A 45 5.12 0.03 -11.44
C ILE A 45 5.54 -1.15 -10.57
N LEU A 46 6.77 -1.12 -10.03
CA LEU A 46 7.27 -2.16 -9.14
C LEU A 46 6.41 -2.28 -7.88
N LEU A 47 6.09 -1.16 -7.23
CA LEU A 47 5.23 -1.14 -6.04
C LEU A 47 3.84 -1.73 -6.35
N LYS A 48 3.27 -1.42 -7.51
CA LYS A 48 2.00 -2.01 -7.96
C LYS A 48 2.07 -3.52 -8.18
N GLN A 49 3.22 -4.05 -8.60
CA GLN A 49 3.40 -5.48 -8.84
C GLN A 49 3.60 -6.27 -7.54
N ILE A 50 4.27 -5.69 -6.55
CA ILE A 50 4.58 -6.37 -5.28
C ILE A 50 3.48 -6.18 -4.23
N CYS A 51 2.73 -5.07 -4.29
CA CYS A 51 1.54 -4.92 -3.46
C CYS A 51 0.51 -5.93 -3.96
N PRO A 52 0.05 -6.88 -3.12
CA PRO A 52 -1.10 -7.68 -3.50
C PRO A 52 -2.21 -6.69 -3.82
N GLN A 53 -2.75 -6.76 -5.03
CA GLN A 53 -4.02 -6.12 -5.33
C GLN A 53 -4.94 -6.56 -4.20
N SER A 54 -5.30 -5.65 -3.30
CA SER A 54 -6.26 -5.95 -2.26
C SER A 54 -7.52 -6.32 -3.04
N THR A 55 -7.73 -7.61 -3.24
CA THR A 55 -9.00 -8.13 -3.66
C THR A 55 -9.94 -7.73 -2.54
N GLU A 56 -10.57 -6.58 -2.72
CA GLU A 56 -11.89 -6.29 -2.21
C GLU A 56 -12.82 -7.36 -2.79
N ASN A 57 -12.65 -8.60 -2.34
CA ASN A 57 -13.51 -9.72 -2.63
C ASN A 57 -14.30 -9.98 -1.34
N GLN A 58 -15.51 -9.41 -1.35
CA GLN A 58 -16.73 -10.15 -1.04
C GLN A 58 -16.81 -10.72 0.39
N SER A 59 -17.10 -9.85 1.36
CA SER A 59 -17.95 -10.25 2.48
C SER A 59 -19.41 -10.26 2.02
N ALA A 60 -19.78 -11.30 1.27
CA ALA A 60 -21.17 -11.61 0.94
C ALA A 60 -21.33 -13.13 0.80
N ASP A 61 -21.04 -13.87 1.87
CA ASP A 61 -21.64 -15.19 2.08
C ASP A 61 -21.52 -15.59 3.55
N ASN A 62 -22.42 -16.47 4.00
CA ASN A 62 -22.68 -16.96 5.36
C ASN A 62 -23.83 -16.25 6.09
N GLY A 63 -25.01 -16.31 5.48
CA GLY A 63 -26.26 -16.46 6.21
C GLY A 63 -26.87 -17.82 5.86
N GLU A 64 -26.46 -18.85 6.61
CA GLU A 64 -26.90 -20.24 6.48
C GLU A 64 -28.43 -20.38 6.41
N GLU A 65 -28.85 -21.16 5.42
CA GLU A 65 -30.16 -21.72 5.15
C GLU A 65 -30.76 -22.38 6.41
N ILE A 66 -31.78 -21.75 7.01
CA ILE A 66 -32.61 -22.39 8.04
C ILE A 66 -33.68 -23.22 7.33
N SER A 67 -33.49 -24.53 7.37
CA SER A 67 -34.46 -25.56 7.04
C SER A 67 -35.67 -25.52 7.98
N ASP A 68 -36.90 -25.53 7.43
CA ASP A 68 -38.09 -25.97 8.17
C ASP A 68 -39.00 -26.87 7.32
N VAL A 69 -38.79 -28.16 7.53
CA VAL A 69 -39.73 -29.29 7.66
C VAL A 69 -41.08 -29.23 6.93
N ALA A 70 -41.23 -30.13 5.94
CA ALA A 70 -42.52 -30.66 5.52
C ALA A 70 -42.96 -31.79 6.47
N THR A 71 -44.01 -31.57 7.25
CA THR A 71 -44.75 -32.66 7.94
C THR A 71 -45.86 -33.19 7.04
N SER A 72 -45.87 -34.52 6.89
CA SER A 72 -46.98 -35.33 6.35
C SER A 72 -48.23 -35.28 7.22
#